data_AF-A0A117KDZ1-F1
#
_entry.id   AF-A0A117KDZ1-F1
#
_cell.length_a   1.000
_cell.length_b   1.000
_cell.length_c   1.000
_cell.angle_alpha   90.00
_cell.angle_beta   90.00
_cell.angle_gamma   90.00
#
_symmetry.space_group_name_H-M   'P 1'
#
loop_
_entity.id
_entity.type
_entity.pdbx_description
1 polymer ?
#
loop_
_entity_poly.entity_id
_entity_poly.type
_entity_poly.pdbx_seq_one_letter_code
_entity_poly.pdbx_strand_id
1 'polypeptide(L)'
;MKQSKNHKIEASSFDLQQYLKRINFSGEIKLDLDGIKKLMQSQIFSVPFENIDVQAGKSISLIGDDIVNQIVAKNRGGYCYQINGIFSLMLQEIGIPHYYIAVRPLVNPGQNAKNTLGNNCYNRK
;
A
#
# COMPACT_ATOMS: atom_id res chain seq x y z
N MET A 1 -11.95 12.17 -28.61
CA MET A 1 -11.66 12.68 -27.26
C MET A 1 -11.71 11.50 -26.29
N LYS A 2 -10.57 10.95 -25.86
CA LYS A 2 -10.56 9.87 -24.85
C LYS A 2 -10.29 10.54 -23.50
N GLN A 3 -11.28 10.52 -22.61
CA GLN A 3 -11.06 10.89 -21.21
C GLN A 3 -9.95 10.01 -20.65
N SER A 4 -8.84 10.62 -20.23
CA SER A 4 -7.85 9.96 -19.39
C SER A 4 -8.54 9.64 -18.06
N LYS A 5 -8.87 8.37 -17.82
CA LYS A 5 -9.49 7.96 -16.55
C LYS A 5 -8.43 8.09 -15.45
N ASN A 6 -8.53 9.15 -14.65
CA ASN A 6 -7.80 9.29 -13.39
C ASN A 6 -8.20 8.11 -12.48
N HIS A 7 -7.34 7.09 -12.38
CA HIS A 7 -7.54 5.95 -11.49
C HIS A 7 -7.21 6.38 -10.05
N LYS A 8 -8.06 7.21 -9.47
CA LYS A 8 -7.98 7.63 -8.07
C LYS A 8 -8.86 6.71 -7.24
N ILE A 9 -8.38 6.35 -6.05
CA ILE A 9 -9.21 5.70 -5.04
C ILE A 9 -10.09 6.75 -4.36
N GLU A 10 -11.34 6.41 -4.09
CA GLU A 10 -12.32 7.27 -3.42
C GLU A 10 -12.82 6.58 -2.14
N ALA A 11 -13.00 7.37 -1.08
CA ALA A 11 -13.54 6.91 0.21
C ALA A 11 -14.25 8.09 0.89
N SER A 12 -15.57 8.00 1.05
CA SER A 12 -16.35 9.06 1.71
C SER A 12 -16.11 9.09 3.22
N SER A 13 -15.64 7.98 3.79
CA SER A 13 -15.36 7.81 5.21
C SER A 13 -13.93 8.20 5.60
N PHE A 14 -13.07 8.58 4.65
CA PHE A 14 -11.69 8.97 4.96
C PHE A 14 -11.66 10.30 5.71
N ASP A 15 -10.98 10.30 6.86
CA ASP A 15 -10.72 11.49 7.65
C ASP A 15 -9.21 11.57 7.93
N LEU A 16 -8.61 12.70 7.54
CA LEU A 16 -7.17 12.90 7.67
C LEU A 16 -6.70 12.78 9.12
N GLN A 17 -7.43 13.36 10.07
CA GLN A 17 -7.01 13.40 11.48
C GLN A 17 -7.05 12.01 12.12
N GLN A 18 -8.08 11.22 11.81
CA GLN A 18 -8.15 9.82 12.25
C GLN A 18 -7.02 8.98 11.66
N TYR A 19 -6.68 9.20 10.38
CA TYR A 19 -5.54 8.53 9.75
C TYR A 19 -4.19 8.95 10.36
N LEU A 20 -3.94 10.25 10.57
CA LEU A 20 -2.70 10.73 11.22
C LEU A 20 -2.54 10.17 12.63
N LYS A 21 -3.65 10.11 13.39
CA LYS A 21 -3.70 9.44 14.69
C LYS A 21 -3.38 7.96 14.57
N ARG A 22 -3.94 7.26 13.57
CA ARG A 22 -3.68 5.83 13.32
C ARG A 22 -2.21 5.53 13.04
N ILE A 23 -1.51 6.42 12.37
CA ILE A 23 -0.08 6.27 12.06
C ILE A 23 0.85 6.89 13.10
N ASN A 24 0.31 7.36 14.24
CA ASN A 24 1.06 8.07 15.28
C ASN A 24 1.87 9.25 14.74
N PHE A 25 1.35 9.96 13.73
CA PHE A 25 2.01 11.15 13.21
C PHE A 25 1.62 12.37 14.03
N SER A 26 2.63 13.09 14.51
CA SER A 26 2.48 14.34 15.25
C SER A 26 3.32 15.43 14.59
N GLY A 27 2.79 16.65 14.56
CA GLY A 27 3.46 17.83 14.01
C GLY A 27 2.85 18.30 12.70
N GLU A 28 3.52 19.28 12.08
CA GLU A 28 3.07 19.91 10.85
C GLU A 28 3.33 19.00 9.64
N ILE A 29 2.33 18.88 8.77
CA ILE A 29 2.48 18.24 7.47
C ILE A 29 3.19 19.22 6.53
N LYS A 30 4.42 18.87 6.15
CA LYS A 30 5.15 19.59 5.10
C LYS A 30 4.86 18.96 3.74
N LEU A 31 4.52 19.79 2.75
CA LEU A 31 4.22 19.36 1.38
C LEU A 31 5.49 19.26 0.52
N ASP A 32 6.57 18.74 1.11
CA ASP A 32 7.86 18.49 0.47
C ASP A 32 8.26 17.02 0.64
N LEU A 33 9.38 16.64 0.02
CA LEU A 33 9.87 15.26 0.07
C LEU A 33 10.13 14.77 1.51
N ASP A 34 10.64 15.64 2.37
CA ASP A 34 10.97 15.30 3.76
C ASP A 34 9.70 15.08 4.59
N GLY A 35 8.66 15.90 4.38
CA GLY A 35 7.35 15.72 5.01
C GLY A 35 6.67 14.42 4.57
N ILE A 36 6.64 14.15 3.27
CA ILE A 36 6.09 12.90 2.72
C ILE A 36 6.86 11.68 3.25
N LYS A 37 8.19 11.76 3.32
CA LYS A 37 9.02 10.69 3.87
C LYS A 37 8.68 10.40 5.34
N LYS A 38 8.48 11.43 6.16
CA LYS A 38 8.07 11.26 7.57
C LYS A 38 6.69 10.61 7.69
N LEU A 39 5.71 11.05 6.89
CA LEU A 39 4.38 10.44 6.85
C LEU A 39 4.46 8.95 6.46
N MET A 40 5.25 8.62 5.44
CA MET A 40 5.46 7.25 4.99
C MET A 40 6.14 6.39 6.07
N GLN A 41 7.17 6.93 6.75
CA GLN A 41 7.84 6.25 7.85
C GLN A 41 6.86 5.97 9.01
N SER A 42 6.08 6.97 9.43
CA SER A 42 5.04 6.81 10.44
C SER A 42 4.03 5.71 10.09
N GLN A 43 3.59 5.63 8.83
CA GLN A 43 2.73 4.53 8.38
C GLN A 43 3.43 3.17 8.49
N ILE A 44 4.67 3.04 7.97
CA ILE A 44 5.42 1.78 7.99
C ILE A 44 5.61 1.24 9.42
N PHE A 45 5.87 2.12 10.39
CA PHE A 45 6.06 1.72 11.78
C PHE A 45 4.75 1.42 12.54
N SER A 46 3.60 1.88 12.04
CA SER A 46 2.33 1.80 12.76
C SER A 46 1.32 0.85 12.13
N VAL A 47 1.32 0.67 10.81
CA VAL A 47 0.35 -0.15 10.07
C VAL A 47 1.01 -1.46 9.65
N PRO A 48 0.60 -2.62 10.22
CA PRO A 48 1.19 -3.90 9.86
C PRO A 48 0.97 -4.25 8.39
N PHE A 49 1.98 -4.83 7.74
CA PHE A 49 1.78 -5.60 6.51
C PHE A 49 1.33 -7.00 6.91
N GLU A 50 0.12 -7.39 6.53
CA GLU A 50 -0.48 -8.64 6.99
C GLU A 50 -1.39 -9.28 5.94
N ASN A 51 -1.58 -10.59 6.11
CA ASN A 51 -2.26 -11.44 5.17
C ASN A 51 -3.35 -12.34 5.78
N ILE A 52 -3.90 -11.93 6.92
CA ILE A 52 -4.74 -12.80 7.77
C ILE A 52 -6.07 -13.14 7.09
N ASP A 53 -6.69 -12.18 6.39
CA ASP A 53 -8.01 -12.42 5.77
C ASP A 53 -7.92 -13.43 4.60
N VAL A 54 -6.86 -13.39 3.78
CA VAL A 54 -6.66 -14.42 2.74
C VAL A 54 -6.34 -15.78 3.36
N GLN A 55 -5.53 -15.82 4.43
CA GLN A 55 -5.28 -17.06 5.16
C GLN A 55 -6.58 -17.66 5.73
N ALA A 56 -7.54 -16.82 6.09
CA ALA A 56 -8.88 -17.22 6.51
C ALA A 56 -9.86 -17.50 5.34
N GLY A 57 -9.38 -17.51 4.09
CA GLY A 57 -10.20 -17.76 2.90
C GLY A 57 -11.17 -16.63 2.55
N LYS A 58 -11.00 -15.43 3.12
CA LYS A 58 -11.85 -14.27 2.86
C LYS A 58 -11.34 -13.47 1.66
N SER A 59 -12.26 -12.90 0.89
CA SER A 59 -11.94 -11.95 -0.17
C SER A 59 -11.46 -10.62 0.41
N ILE A 60 -10.43 -10.04 -0.20
CA ILE A 60 -9.94 -8.70 0.16
C ILE A 60 -10.70 -7.65 -0.63
N SER A 61 -11.31 -6.68 0.07
CA SER A 61 -11.92 -5.52 -0.57
C SER A 61 -10.88 -4.46 -0.91
N LEU A 62 -11.00 -3.88 -2.10
CA LEU A 62 -10.21 -2.72 -2.56
C LEU A 62 -11.05 -1.44 -2.66
N ILE A 63 -12.28 -1.46 -2.14
CA ILE A 63 -13.13 -0.28 -2.02
C ILE A 63 -12.54 0.62 -0.94
N GLY A 64 -12.43 1.93 -1.21
CA GLY A 64 -11.74 2.85 -0.30
C GLY A 64 -12.34 2.89 1.11
N ASP A 65 -13.66 2.91 1.24
CA ASP A 65 -14.33 2.90 2.56
C ASP A 65 -14.06 1.61 3.35
N ASP A 66 -13.96 0.46 2.68
CA ASP A 66 -13.61 -0.80 3.34
C ASP A 66 -12.16 -0.78 3.83
N ILE A 67 -11.25 -0.19 3.04
CA ILE A 67 -9.84 -0.01 3.43
C ILE A 67 -9.73 0.90 4.66
N VAL A 68 -10.45 2.03 4.67
CA VAL A 68 -10.46 2.96 5.82
C VAL A 68 -10.98 2.26 7.07
N ASN A 69 -12.11 1.56 6.96
CA ASN A 69 -12.67 0.80 8.07
C ASN A 69 -11.69 -0.26 8.59
N GLN A 70 -11.01 -0.99 7.70
CA GLN A 70 -10.06 -2.02 8.10
C GLN A 70 -8.81 -1.44 8.79
N ILE A 71 -8.16 -0.46 8.16
CA ILE A 71 -6.86 0.04 8.65
C ILE A 71 -7.06 0.99 9.84
N VAL A 72 -8.02 1.92 9.77
CA VAL A 72 -8.21 2.96 10.78
C VAL A 72 -9.14 2.46 11.88
N ALA A 73 -10.38 2.08 11.56
CA ALA A 73 -11.39 1.78 12.58
C ALA A 73 -11.14 0.44 13.29
N LYS A 74 -10.75 -0.61 12.55
CA LYS A 74 -10.46 -1.95 13.11
C LYS A 74 -9.00 -2.11 13.57
N ASN A 75 -8.16 -1.09 13.36
CA ASN A 75 -6.73 -1.11 13.70
C ASN A 75 -5.98 -2.34 13.13
N ARG A 76 -6.37 -2.78 11.93
CA ARG A 76 -5.73 -3.88 11.20
C ARG A 76 -4.68 -3.35 10.22
N GLY A 77 -4.03 -4.28 9.54
CA GLY A 77 -3.15 -3.98 8.43
C GLY A 77 -3.77 -4.37 7.09
N GLY A 78 -2.90 -4.65 6.12
CA GLY A 78 -3.30 -5.26 4.85
C GLY A 78 -2.09 -5.58 3.98
N TYR A 79 -2.35 -5.88 2.72
CA TYR A 79 -1.28 -6.04 1.72
C TYR A 79 -0.99 -4.72 1.00
N CYS A 80 -0.09 -4.78 0.02
CA CYS A 80 0.37 -3.61 -0.74
C CYS A 80 -0.80 -2.79 -1.33
N TYR A 81 -1.85 -3.42 -1.86
CA TYR A 81 -2.98 -2.68 -2.44
C TYR A 81 -3.75 -1.84 -1.41
N GLN A 82 -4.00 -2.38 -0.21
CA GLN A 82 -4.76 -1.68 0.82
C GLN A 82 -3.91 -0.60 1.50
N ILE A 83 -2.66 -0.94 1.86
CA ILE A 83 -1.74 -0.02 2.52
C ILE A 83 -1.34 1.14 1.60
N ASN A 84 -1.08 0.87 0.31
CA ASN A 84 -0.81 1.94 -0.65
C ASN A 84 -2.10 2.70 -1.01
N GLY A 85 -3.26 2.04 -0.94
CA GLY A 85 -4.56 2.65 -1.14
C GLY A 85 -4.87 3.73 -0.11
N ILE A 86 -4.72 3.44 1.19
CA ILE A 86 -4.96 4.43 2.23
C ILE A 86 -3.91 5.55 2.22
N PHE A 87 -2.65 5.24 1.87
CA PHE A 87 -1.63 6.27 1.71
C PHE A 87 -1.96 7.20 0.54
N SER A 88 -2.50 6.66 -0.56
CA SER A 88 -3.00 7.45 -1.67
C SER A 88 -4.15 8.36 -1.25
N LEU A 89 -5.14 7.88 -0.48
CA LEU A 89 -6.21 8.73 0.06
C LEU A 89 -5.63 9.91 0.85
N MET A 90 -4.63 9.67 1.71
CA MET A 90 -3.94 10.74 2.42
C MET A 90 -3.25 11.73 1.47
N LEU A 91 -2.48 11.25 0.48
CA LEU A 91 -1.82 12.11 -0.49
C LEU A 91 -2.81 12.95 -1.31
N GLN A 92 -3.98 12.40 -1.64
CA GLN A 92 -5.05 13.14 -2.31
C GLN A 92 -5.57 14.26 -1.42
N GLU A 93 -5.84 13.97 -0.15
CA GLU A 93 -6.38 14.92 0.83
C GLU A 93 -5.43 16.09 1.10
N ILE A 94 -4.13 15.84 1.17
CA ILE A 94 -3.12 16.91 1.34
C ILE A 94 -2.71 17.58 0.02
N GLY A 95 -3.32 17.20 -1.11
CA GLY A 95 -3.12 17.86 -2.40
C GLY A 95 -1.83 17.49 -3.14
N ILE A 96 -1.20 16.35 -2.83
CA ILE A 96 0.03 15.89 -3.50
C ILE A 96 -0.32 15.07 -4.76
N PRO A 97 0.11 15.50 -5.96
CA PRO A 97 -0.06 14.72 -7.18
C PRO A 97 0.74 13.42 -7.12
N HIS A 98 0.10 12.32 -7.49
CA HIS A 98 0.72 11.00 -7.55
C HIS A 98 -0.02 10.10 -8.54
N TYR A 99 0.58 8.96 -8.86
CA TYR A 99 0.02 7.95 -9.73
C TYR A 99 0.46 6.56 -9.27
N TYR A 100 -0.34 5.54 -9.59
CA TYR A 100 -0.01 4.16 -9.26
C TYR A 100 1.03 3.60 -10.22
N ILE A 101 1.94 2.81 -9.67
CA ILE A 101 2.90 1.99 -10.43
C ILE A 101 2.74 0.55 -9.93
N ALA A 102 2.65 -0.39 -10.88
CA ALA A 102 2.71 -1.81 -10.58
C ALA A 102 4.14 -2.32 -10.83
N VAL A 103 4.63 -3.17 -9.94
CA VAL A 103 5.94 -3.78 -10.06
C VAL A 103 5.83 -5.29 -9.87
N ARG A 104 6.75 -6.03 -10.48
CA ARG A 104 6.94 -7.46 -10.21
C ARG A 104 8.01 -7.61 -9.13
N PRO A 105 7.67 -8.08 -7.92
CA PRO A 105 8.68 -8.35 -6.90
C PRO A 105 9.64 -9.41 -7.42
N LEU A 106 10.93 -9.10 -7.38
CA LEU A 106 11.98 -10.04 -7.73
C LEU A 106 12.24 -10.89 -6.49
N VAL A 107 11.66 -12.08 -6.43
CA VAL A 107 12.00 -13.06 -5.42
C VAL A 107 13.30 -13.69 -5.90
N ASN A 108 14.43 -13.36 -5.29
CA ASN A 108 15.67 -14.09 -5.54
C ASN A 108 15.55 -15.42 -4.79
N PRO A 109 15.30 -16.56 -5.46
CA PRO A 109 15.28 -17.82 -4.75
C PRO A 109 16.67 -18.03 -4.18
N GLY A 110 16.79 -18.12 -2.85
CA GLY A 110 18.04 -18.52 -2.22
C GLY A 110 18.61 -19.75 -2.92
N GLN A 111 19.93 -19.80 -3.11
CA GLN A 111 20.57 -20.97 -3.71
C GLN A 111 20.15 -22.21 -2.90
N ASN A 112 19.40 -23.11 -3.53
CA ASN A 112 19.09 -24.43 -2.99
C ASN A 112 19.56 -25.48 -4.01
N ALA A 113 19.67 -26.74 -3.58
CA ALA A 113 20.21 -27.80 -4.43
C ALA A 113 19.47 -27.95 -5.78
N LYS A 114 18.20 -27.51 -5.89
CA LYS A 114 17.42 -27.55 -7.14
C LYS A 114 17.83 -26.44 -8.13
N ASN A 115 18.33 -25.30 -7.66
CA ASN A 115 18.84 -24.19 -8.50
C ASN A 115 20.37 -24.20 -8.65
N THR A 116 21.12 -25.00 -7.88
CA THR A 116 22.57 -25.18 -8.08
C THR A 116 22.91 -26.18 -9.20
N LEU A 117 22.03 -27.16 -9.48
CA LEU A 117 22.27 -28.22 -10.48
C LEU A 117 21.40 -28.09 -11.75
N GLY A 118 20.74 -26.95 -11.95
CA GLY A 118 19.67 -26.80 -12.95
C GLY A 118 19.80 -25.61 -13.90
N ASN A 119 21.00 -25.09 -14.16
CA ASN A 119 21.22 -24.05 -15.18
C ASN A 119 21.26 -24.62 -16.61
N ASN A 120 20.25 -25.41 -17.00
CA ASN A 120 20.15 -25.91 -18.38
C ASN A 120 18.75 -25.79 -19.02
N CYS A 121 17.84 -25.03 -18.39
CA CYS A 121 16.47 -24.88 -18.91
C CYS A 121 16.18 -23.56 -19.64
N TYR A 122 17.17 -22.67 -19.81
CA TYR A 122 16.98 -21.39 -20.54
C TYR A 122 17.47 -21.38 -22.00
N ASN A 123 17.82 -22.54 -22.57
CA ASN A 123 18.11 -22.67 -24.00
C ASN A 123 17.43 -23.91 -24.58
N ARG A 124 16.15 -23.78 -24.98
CA ARG A 124 15.63 -24.51 -26.15
C ARG A 124 14.82 -23.53 -26.97
N LYS A 125 15.19 -23.46 -28.26
CA LYS A 125 14.43 -22.83 -29.34
C LYS A 125 13.04 -23.43 -29.45
#